data_AF-A0A0U3PF31-F1
#
_entry.id   AF-A0A0U3PF31-F1
#
_cell.length_a   1.000
_cell.length_b   1.000
_cell.length_c   1.000
_cell.angle_alpha   90.00
_cell.angle_beta   90.00
_cell.angle_gamma   90.00
#
_symmetry.space_group_name_H-M   'P 1'
#
loop_
_entity.id
_entity.type
_entity.pdbx_description
1 polymer ?
#
loop_
_entity_poly.entity_id
_entity_poly.type
_entity_poly.pdbx_seq_one_letter_code
_entity_poly.pdbx_strand_id
1 'polypeptide(L)'
;MKDQKTTIDLNELHGTVPLFGYALIRDALIPNLLGKETNEMLYWAGKELARQYPLSSFQDNVLFFEKTGFGTLSLMNQRKNTTLYSLSGAIVTERLTAVLQPSFNLEAGFLAEQVQQQEGLYTEAIYEVNVKKKEVILTLQWDTKDRVSITESINPFIISEAENKPAEMVDSVLAGVADSNEKKESTLEKMDKEFAEPIAEAIDETLEELLDENGESDSHPAEDTEFTAEESSVFEHFPTRSSKHKKI
;
A
#
# COMPACT_ATOMS: atom_id res chain seq x y z
N MET A 1 -30.02 -15.36 -5.60
CA MET A 1 -28.99 -15.87 -4.67
C MET A 1 -29.31 -15.32 -3.30
N LYS A 2 -29.04 -16.07 -2.22
CA LYS A 2 -29.38 -15.65 -0.85
C LYS A 2 -28.49 -14.47 -0.47
N ASP A 3 -29.09 -13.46 0.17
CA ASP A 3 -28.39 -12.37 0.85
C ASP A 3 -27.31 -12.97 1.77
N GLN A 4 -26.04 -12.87 1.39
CA GLN A 4 -24.97 -13.02 2.36
C GLN A 4 -24.94 -11.72 3.17
N LYS A 5 -25.84 -11.64 4.15
CA LYS A 5 -25.78 -10.59 5.15
C LYS A 5 -24.49 -10.82 5.93
N THR A 6 -23.55 -9.90 5.85
CA THR A 6 -22.31 -9.92 6.65
C THR A 6 -22.70 -10.09 8.12
N THR A 7 -22.30 -11.20 8.73
CA THR A 7 -22.68 -11.54 10.13
C THR A 7 -21.97 -10.65 11.15
N ILE A 8 -20.97 -9.88 10.73
CA ILE A 8 -20.08 -9.09 11.56
C ILE A 8 -20.18 -7.62 11.12
N ASP A 9 -20.36 -6.71 12.08
CA ASP A 9 -20.19 -5.29 11.87
C ASP A 9 -18.75 -4.90 12.22
N LEU A 10 -17.95 -4.53 11.21
CA LEU A 10 -16.54 -4.19 11.41
C LEU A 10 -16.34 -2.88 12.18
N ASN A 11 -17.34 -1.99 12.19
CA ASN A 11 -17.23 -0.71 12.91
C ASN A 11 -17.36 -0.87 14.44
N GLU A 12 -17.92 -1.98 14.91
CA GLU A 12 -18.05 -2.33 16.33
C GLU A 12 -16.81 -3.06 16.89
N LEU A 13 -15.83 -3.39 16.03
CA LEU A 13 -14.59 -4.02 16.45
C LEU A 13 -13.55 -2.95 16.82
N HIS A 14 -13.00 -3.07 18.03
CA HIS A 14 -12.03 -2.14 18.58
C HIS A 14 -10.79 -2.88 19.10
N GLY A 15 -9.64 -2.22 19.07
CA GLY A 15 -8.36 -2.74 19.59
C GLY A 15 -7.37 -3.15 18.50
N THR A 16 -6.18 -3.58 18.94
CA THR A 16 -5.11 -4.01 18.04
C THR A 16 -4.87 -5.51 18.17
N VAL A 17 -4.58 -6.17 17.04
CA VAL A 17 -4.23 -7.59 17.01
C VAL A 17 -2.70 -7.72 16.98
N PRO A 18 -2.09 -8.60 17.81
CA PRO A 18 -0.66 -8.85 17.72
C PRO A 18 -0.27 -9.37 16.33
N LEU A 19 0.79 -8.81 15.74
CA LEU A 19 1.25 -9.19 14.40
C LEU A 19 1.56 -10.69 14.29
N PHE A 20 2.09 -11.31 15.36
CA PHE A 20 2.31 -12.75 15.41
C PHE A 20 1.02 -13.55 15.15
N GLY A 21 -0.08 -13.19 15.81
CA GLY A 21 -1.36 -13.87 15.64
C GLY A 21 -1.93 -13.66 14.24
N TYR A 22 -1.79 -12.45 13.72
CA TYR A 22 -2.20 -12.13 12.35
C TYR A 22 -1.41 -12.96 11.31
N ALA A 23 -0.09 -13.00 11.41
CA ALA A 23 0.78 -13.77 10.52
C ALA A 23 0.57 -15.29 10.66
N LEU A 24 0.28 -15.80 11.87
CA LEU A 24 -0.04 -17.21 12.09
C LEU A 24 -1.26 -17.64 11.26
N ILE A 25 -2.32 -16.84 11.24
CA ILE A 25 -3.50 -17.14 10.43
C ILE A 25 -3.20 -16.88 8.95
N ARG A 26 -2.66 -15.71 8.64
CA ARG A 26 -2.54 -15.21 7.28
C ARG A 26 -1.44 -15.88 6.46
N ASP A 27 -0.24 -15.97 7.01
CA ASP A 27 0.97 -16.39 6.30
C ASP A 27 1.37 -17.85 6.62
N ALA A 28 0.76 -18.49 7.63
CA ALA A 28 0.99 -19.91 7.93
C ALA A 28 -0.25 -20.80 7.70
N LEU A 29 -1.40 -20.50 8.32
CA LEU A 29 -2.59 -21.34 8.22
C LEU A 29 -3.21 -21.32 6.81
N ILE A 30 -3.46 -20.13 6.24
CA ILE A 30 -4.10 -20.02 4.93
C ILE A 30 -3.28 -20.74 3.83
N PRO A 31 -1.96 -20.53 3.69
CA PRO A 31 -1.17 -21.27 2.72
C PRO A 31 -1.17 -22.78 2.96
N ASN A 32 -1.23 -23.23 4.23
CA ASN A 32 -1.33 -24.64 4.56
C ASN A 32 -2.67 -25.26 4.09
N LEU A 33 -3.78 -24.51 4.19
CA LEU A 33 -5.10 -24.97 3.75
C LEU A 33 -5.26 -24.98 2.23
N LEU A 34 -4.70 -23.98 1.53
CA LEU A 34 -4.93 -23.76 0.11
C LEU A 34 -3.82 -24.35 -0.78
N GLY A 35 -2.63 -24.61 -0.23
CA GLY A 35 -1.52 -25.22 -0.93
C GLY A 35 -1.08 -24.39 -2.14
N LYS A 36 -1.03 -25.03 -3.32
CA LYS A 36 -0.52 -24.40 -4.55
C LYS A 36 -1.43 -23.30 -5.10
N GLU A 37 -2.73 -23.37 -4.80
CA GLU A 37 -3.73 -22.44 -5.29
C GLU A 37 -3.86 -21.18 -4.42
N THR A 38 -3.01 -21.04 -3.39
CA THR A 38 -3.10 -19.96 -2.40
C THR A 38 -3.17 -18.58 -3.05
N ASN A 39 -2.31 -18.30 -4.04
CA ASN A 39 -2.24 -16.99 -4.67
C ASN A 39 -3.52 -16.65 -5.47
N GLU A 40 -3.99 -17.59 -6.29
CA GLU A 40 -5.21 -17.41 -7.08
C GLU A 40 -6.44 -17.25 -6.18
N MET A 41 -6.55 -18.11 -5.16
CA MET A 41 -7.66 -18.06 -4.20
C MET A 41 -7.66 -16.78 -3.38
N LEU A 42 -6.49 -16.29 -2.94
CA LEU A 42 -6.39 -15.01 -2.25
C LEU A 42 -6.79 -13.84 -3.14
N TYR A 43 -6.44 -13.87 -4.43
CA TYR A 43 -6.86 -12.84 -5.38
C TYR A 43 -8.38 -12.77 -5.51
N TRP A 44 -9.02 -13.93 -5.73
CA TRP A 44 -10.48 -14.01 -5.80
C TRP A 44 -11.16 -13.67 -4.47
N ALA A 45 -10.58 -14.09 -3.35
CA ALA A 45 -11.06 -13.72 -2.02
C ALA A 45 -10.99 -12.21 -1.79
N GLY A 46 -9.95 -11.54 -2.29
CA GLY A 46 -9.83 -10.09 -2.26
C GLY A 46 -10.96 -9.41 -3.03
N LYS A 47 -11.22 -9.86 -4.26
CA LYS A 47 -12.35 -9.36 -5.07
C LYS A 47 -13.69 -9.59 -4.35
N GLU A 48 -13.89 -10.76 -3.75
CA GLU A 48 -15.12 -11.06 -3.04
C GLU A 48 -15.30 -10.18 -1.79
N LEU A 49 -14.22 -9.93 -1.03
CA LEU A 49 -14.26 -9.00 0.10
C LEU A 49 -14.63 -7.57 -0.35
N ALA A 50 -14.09 -7.10 -1.47
CA ALA A 50 -14.43 -5.78 -1.99
C ALA A 50 -15.92 -5.65 -2.37
N ARG A 51 -16.56 -6.72 -2.85
CA ARG A 51 -18.03 -6.74 -3.09
C ARG A 51 -18.85 -6.70 -1.80
N GLN A 52 -18.34 -7.28 -0.72
CA GLN A 52 -19.00 -7.25 0.59
C GLN A 52 -18.82 -5.91 1.31
N TYR A 53 -17.71 -5.22 1.04
CA TYR A 53 -17.36 -3.92 1.64
C TYR A 53 -17.04 -2.89 0.54
N PRO A 54 -18.03 -2.51 -0.30
CA PRO A 54 -17.79 -1.58 -1.39
C PRO A 54 -17.44 -0.19 -0.86
N LEU A 55 -16.41 0.45 -1.39
CA LEU A 55 -15.91 1.75 -0.93
C LEU A 55 -16.24 2.85 -1.94
N SER A 56 -16.57 4.05 -1.46
CA SER A 56 -17.01 5.17 -2.32
C SER A 56 -15.88 5.86 -3.07
N SER A 57 -14.65 5.84 -2.52
CA SER A 57 -13.56 6.64 -3.07
C SER A 57 -12.19 5.97 -2.91
N PHE A 58 -11.21 6.51 -3.63
CA PHE A 58 -9.81 6.15 -3.46
C PHE A 58 -9.27 6.46 -2.06
N GLN A 59 -9.80 7.48 -1.38
CA GLN A 59 -9.42 7.81 -0.01
C GLN A 59 -9.92 6.75 0.97
N ASP A 60 -11.13 6.23 0.74
CA ASP A 60 -11.68 5.15 1.56
C ASP A 60 -10.85 3.86 1.42
N ASN A 61 -10.25 3.61 0.25
CA ASN A 61 -9.31 2.50 0.08
C ASN A 61 -8.10 2.65 1.02
N VAL A 62 -7.54 3.85 1.15
CA VAL A 62 -6.41 4.13 2.05
C VAL A 62 -6.80 3.86 3.51
N LEU A 63 -7.94 4.41 3.95
CA LEU A 63 -8.47 4.23 5.30
C LEU A 63 -8.77 2.75 5.60
N PHE A 64 -9.32 2.02 4.63
CA PHE A 64 -9.63 0.60 4.77
C PHE A 64 -8.36 -0.23 4.98
N PHE A 65 -7.31 0.04 4.20
CA PHE A 65 -6.03 -0.66 4.30
C PHE A 65 -5.36 -0.45 5.66
N GLU A 66 -5.43 0.77 6.18
CA GLU A 66 -4.93 1.09 7.52
C GLU A 66 -5.71 0.33 8.59
N LYS A 67 -7.05 0.43 8.58
CA LYS A 67 -7.90 -0.23 9.58
C LYS A 67 -7.83 -1.75 9.58
N THR A 68 -7.68 -2.37 8.41
CA THR A 68 -7.62 -3.84 8.29
C THR A 68 -6.25 -4.42 8.60
N GLY A 69 -5.24 -3.56 8.80
CA GLY A 69 -3.86 -4.00 9.00
C GLY A 69 -3.24 -4.59 7.73
N PHE A 70 -3.74 -4.23 6.54
CA PHE A 70 -3.10 -4.60 5.28
C PHE A 70 -1.81 -3.81 5.05
N GLY A 71 -1.74 -2.59 5.59
CA GLY A 71 -0.58 -1.72 5.56
C GLY A 71 -0.95 -0.29 5.24
N THR A 72 0.05 0.56 5.03
CA THR A 72 -0.13 1.95 4.62
C THR A 72 -0.14 2.01 3.10
N LEU A 73 -1.30 2.32 2.53
CA LEU A 73 -1.50 2.45 1.09
C LEU A 73 -1.33 3.92 0.66
N SER A 74 -0.50 4.18 -0.34
CA SER A 74 -0.23 5.53 -0.85
C SER A 74 -0.34 5.57 -2.37
N LEU A 75 -1.11 6.53 -2.90
CA LEU A 75 -1.21 6.75 -4.35
C LEU A 75 0.10 7.35 -4.86
N MET A 76 0.79 6.63 -5.75
CA MET A 76 2.05 7.11 -6.34
C MET A 76 1.81 7.85 -7.65
N ASN A 77 0.98 7.29 -8.52
CA ASN A 77 0.72 7.83 -9.85
C ASN A 77 -0.66 7.37 -10.33
N GLN A 78 -1.36 8.25 -11.04
CA GLN A 78 -2.62 7.93 -11.70
C GLN A 78 -2.53 8.40 -13.15
N ARG A 79 -2.71 7.45 -14.06
CA ARG A 79 -2.80 7.66 -15.50
C ARG A 79 -4.21 7.31 -15.97
N LYS A 80 -4.50 7.58 -17.24
CA LYS A 80 -5.84 7.40 -17.84
C LYS A 80 -6.45 6.00 -17.62
N ASN A 81 -5.64 4.96 -17.61
CA ASN A 81 -6.06 3.55 -17.54
C ASN A 81 -5.22 2.72 -16.57
N THR A 82 -4.46 3.39 -15.69
CA THR A 82 -3.53 2.73 -14.79
C THR A 82 -3.36 3.54 -13.53
N THR A 83 -3.40 2.88 -12.38
CA THR A 83 -3.11 3.49 -11.07
C THR A 83 -2.02 2.69 -10.39
N LEU A 84 -1.05 3.39 -9.81
CA LEU A 84 0.04 2.80 -9.05
C LEU A 84 -0.09 3.21 -7.59
N TYR A 85 -0.15 2.21 -6.71
CA TYR A 85 -0.04 2.39 -5.28
C TYR A 85 1.27 1.82 -4.75
N SER A 86 1.82 2.44 -3.71
CA SER A 86 2.75 1.77 -2.81
C SER A 86 2.01 1.28 -1.57
N LEU A 87 2.34 0.08 -1.12
CA LEU A 87 1.90 -0.52 0.12
C LEU A 87 3.12 -0.72 1.02
N SER A 88 3.09 -0.09 2.19
CA SER A 88 4.24 0.02 3.10
C SER A 88 3.79 -0.06 4.56
N GLY A 89 4.68 0.31 5.48
CA GLY A 89 4.42 0.31 6.93
C GLY A 89 4.98 -0.91 7.65
N ALA A 90 4.81 -0.92 8.97
CA ALA A 90 5.45 -1.90 9.86
C ALA A 90 5.02 -3.35 9.53
N ILE A 91 3.73 -3.59 9.34
CA ILE A 91 3.19 -4.93 9.03
C ILE A 91 3.80 -5.47 7.71
N VAL A 92 3.87 -4.64 6.68
CA VAL A 92 4.43 -5.02 5.37
C VAL A 92 5.93 -5.29 5.52
N THR A 93 6.66 -4.39 6.18
CA THR A 93 8.11 -4.52 6.41
C THR A 93 8.47 -5.81 7.15
N GLU A 94 7.73 -6.14 8.21
CA GLU A 94 7.92 -7.36 8.98
C GLU A 94 7.60 -8.59 8.14
N ARG A 95 6.49 -8.61 7.39
CA ARG A 95 6.13 -9.72 6.49
C ARG A 95 7.18 -9.94 5.41
N LEU A 96 7.67 -8.88 4.77
CA LEU A 96 8.75 -8.94 3.77
C LEU A 96 10.08 -9.44 4.34
N THR A 97 10.29 -9.31 5.66
CA THR A 97 11.50 -9.77 6.34
C THR A 97 11.38 -11.21 6.84
N ALA A 98 10.22 -11.58 7.40
CA ALA A 98 10.02 -12.84 8.11
C ALA A 98 9.42 -13.97 7.25
N VAL A 99 8.72 -13.65 6.17
CA VAL A 99 8.07 -14.63 5.29
C VAL A 99 8.91 -14.82 4.04
N LEU A 100 9.20 -16.07 3.68
CA LEU A 100 10.07 -16.38 2.53
C LEU A 100 9.48 -15.89 1.19
N GLN A 101 8.16 -16.04 1.01
CA GLN A 101 7.43 -15.63 -0.19
C GLN A 101 6.07 -15.05 0.22
N PRO A 102 6.04 -13.80 0.72
CA PRO A 102 4.79 -13.18 1.16
C PRO A 102 3.88 -12.91 -0.05
N SER A 103 2.61 -13.19 0.13
CA SER A 103 1.58 -12.94 -0.88
C SER A 103 0.81 -11.66 -0.56
N PHE A 104 0.60 -10.84 -1.59
CA PHE A 104 -0.23 -9.63 -1.57
C PHE A 104 -1.38 -9.71 -2.59
N ASN A 105 -1.72 -10.94 -3.03
CA ASN A 105 -2.83 -11.17 -3.94
C ASN A 105 -4.18 -10.77 -3.35
N LEU A 106 -4.34 -10.90 -2.02
CA LEU A 106 -5.54 -10.46 -1.32
C LEU A 106 -5.77 -8.95 -1.51
N GLU A 107 -4.74 -8.15 -1.26
CA GLU A 107 -4.77 -6.69 -1.44
C GLU A 107 -4.95 -6.30 -2.91
N ALA A 108 -4.25 -6.98 -3.82
CA ALA A 108 -4.37 -6.73 -5.26
C ALA A 108 -5.80 -7.00 -5.74
N GLY A 109 -6.37 -8.15 -5.40
CA GLY A 109 -7.75 -8.51 -5.77
C GLY A 109 -8.78 -7.57 -5.16
N PHE A 110 -8.58 -7.16 -3.91
CA PHE A 110 -9.45 -6.19 -3.26
C PHE A 110 -9.44 -4.85 -4.01
N LEU A 111 -8.26 -4.27 -4.26
CA LEU A 111 -8.17 -2.98 -4.96
C LEU A 111 -8.67 -3.07 -6.41
N ALA A 112 -8.41 -4.17 -7.12
CA ALA A 112 -8.91 -4.38 -8.47
C ALA A 112 -10.44 -4.25 -8.52
N GLU A 113 -11.15 -4.95 -7.63
CA GLU A 113 -12.61 -4.90 -7.59
C GLU A 113 -13.14 -3.56 -7.06
N GLN A 114 -12.50 -2.93 -6.07
CA GLN A 114 -12.89 -1.59 -5.61
C GLN A 114 -12.85 -0.57 -6.75
N VAL A 115 -11.74 -0.53 -7.49
CA VAL A 115 -11.58 0.40 -8.62
C VAL A 115 -12.52 0.04 -9.76
N GLN A 116 -12.76 -1.25 -10.02
CA GLN A 116 -13.76 -1.68 -11.00
C GLN A 116 -15.16 -1.16 -10.66
N GLN A 117 -15.57 -1.19 -9.39
CA GLN A 117 -16.86 -0.68 -8.94
C GLN A 117 -16.93 0.85 -8.99
N GLN A 118 -15.83 1.53 -8.65
CA GLN A 118 -15.73 2.99 -8.65
C GLN A 118 -15.73 3.58 -10.08
N GLU A 119 -15.01 2.96 -11.00
CA GLU A 119 -14.83 3.45 -12.38
C GLU A 119 -15.85 2.83 -13.36
N GLY A 120 -16.48 1.70 -13.01
CA GLY A 120 -17.39 0.95 -13.89
C GLY A 120 -16.69 0.28 -15.08
N LEU A 121 -15.37 0.07 -14.98
CA LEU A 121 -14.51 -0.50 -16.02
C LEU A 121 -13.80 -1.74 -15.48
N TYR A 122 -13.72 -2.79 -16.30
CA TYR A 122 -13.06 -4.03 -15.89
C TYR A 122 -11.61 -3.73 -15.49
N THR A 123 -11.26 -4.11 -14.26
CA THR A 123 -9.97 -3.76 -13.65
C THR A 123 -9.27 -5.02 -13.13
N GLU A 124 -7.98 -5.12 -13.40
CA GLU A 124 -7.09 -6.12 -12.85
C GLU A 124 -5.94 -5.45 -12.10
N ALA A 125 -5.35 -6.17 -11.14
CA ALA A 125 -4.21 -5.69 -10.39
C ALA A 125 -3.12 -6.76 -10.28
N ILE A 126 -1.87 -6.30 -10.31
CA ILE A 126 -0.69 -7.10 -10.01
C ILE A 126 0.11 -6.41 -8.90
N TYR A 127 0.99 -7.15 -8.24
CA TYR A 127 1.91 -6.59 -7.25
C TYR A 127 3.36 -6.98 -7.53
N GLU A 128 4.28 -6.10 -7.15
CA GLU A 128 5.72 -6.32 -7.21
C GLU A 128 6.36 -5.93 -5.88
N VAL A 129 7.28 -6.75 -5.37
CA VAL A 129 7.97 -6.46 -4.11
C VAL A 129 9.25 -5.67 -4.38
N ASN A 130 9.34 -4.48 -3.81
CA ASN A 130 10.57 -3.70 -3.80
C ASN A 130 11.37 -3.99 -2.52
N VAL A 131 12.28 -4.95 -2.61
CA VAL A 131 13.09 -5.42 -1.47
C VAL A 131 13.94 -4.30 -0.86
N LYS A 132 14.47 -3.38 -1.68
CA LYS A 132 15.35 -2.30 -1.20
C LYS A 132 14.61 -1.29 -0.32
N LYS A 133 13.39 -0.94 -0.72
CA LYS A 133 12.55 0.03 0.00
C LYS A 133 11.60 -0.63 1.01
N LYS A 134 11.58 -1.98 1.07
CA LYS A 134 10.65 -2.76 1.89
C LYS A 134 9.19 -2.36 1.69
N GLU A 135 8.82 -2.16 0.43
CA GLU A 135 7.46 -1.79 0.02
C GLU A 135 6.97 -2.75 -1.08
N VAL A 136 5.67 -2.73 -1.32
CA VAL A 136 5.03 -3.45 -2.42
C VAL A 136 4.40 -2.43 -3.35
N ILE A 137 4.65 -2.56 -4.64
CA ILE A 137 4.02 -1.72 -5.67
C ILE A 137 2.82 -2.48 -6.22
N LEU A 138 1.64 -1.88 -6.15
CA LEU A 138 0.40 -2.42 -6.69
C LEU A 138 0.06 -1.64 -7.96
N THR A 139 0.04 -2.33 -9.09
CA THR A 139 -0.31 -1.74 -10.38
C THR A 139 -1.69 -2.21 -10.78
N LEU A 140 -2.64 -1.29 -10.85
CA LEU A 140 -3.99 -1.51 -11.33
C LEU A 140 -4.10 -1.04 -12.76
N GLN A 141 -4.77 -1.82 -13.61
CA GLN A 141 -5.01 -1.48 -15.00
C GLN A 141 -6.45 -1.83 -15.37
N TRP A 142 -7.09 -0.93 -16.12
CA TRP A 142 -8.46 -1.14 -16.60
C TRP A 142 -8.60 -0.84 -18.09
N ASP A 143 -9.51 -1.55 -18.76
CA ASP A 143 -9.80 -1.31 -20.17
C ASP A 143 -10.95 -0.32 -20.32
N THR A 144 -10.65 0.85 -20.90
CA THR A 144 -11.62 1.90 -21.23
C THR A 144 -12.78 1.45 -22.13
N LYS A 145 -12.65 0.31 -22.80
CA LYS A 145 -13.67 -0.25 -23.70
C LYS A 145 -14.49 -1.36 -23.06
N ASP A 146 -14.03 -1.93 -21.94
CA ASP A 146 -14.70 -3.03 -21.26
C ASP A 146 -15.48 -2.51 -20.05
N ARG A 147 -16.74 -2.15 -20.30
CA ARG A 147 -17.64 -1.63 -19.26
C ARG A 147 -18.28 -2.78 -18.49
N VAL A 148 -18.27 -2.66 -17.17
CA VAL A 148 -18.96 -3.61 -16.30
C VAL A 148 -20.41 -3.17 -16.11
N SER A 149 -21.36 -4.06 -16.39
CA SER A 149 -22.76 -3.83 -16.04
C SER A 149 -22.92 -3.97 -14.52
N ILE A 150 -22.93 -2.85 -13.81
CA ILE A 150 -23.28 -2.83 -12.39
C ILE A 150 -24.80 -3.02 -12.30
N THR A 151 -25.26 -4.22 -11.95
CA THR A 151 -26.68 -4.59 -11.97
C THR A 151 -27.44 -4.21 -10.71
N GLU A 152 -26.76 -3.76 -9.65
CA GLU A 152 -27.35 -3.50 -8.33
C GLU A 152 -26.88 -2.16 -7.76
N SER A 153 -27.72 -1.55 -6.91
CA SER A 153 -27.37 -0.33 -6.18
C SER A 153 -26.30 -0.64 -5.14
N ILE A 154 -25.08 -0.16 -5.34
CA ILE A 154 -23.97 -0.32 -4.39
C ILE A 154 -24.22 0.60 -3.20
N ASN A 155 -24.51 0.02 -2.03
CA ASN A 155 -24.55 0.77 -0.77
C ASN A 155 -23.14 0.79 -0.19
N PRO A 156 -22.45 1.94 -0.15
CA PRO A 156 -21.07 1.99 0.28
C PRO A 156 -20.92 1.66 1.76
N PHE A 157 -19.89 0.90 2.09
CA PHE A 157 -19.42 0.67 3.44
C PHE A 157 -18.76 1.94 3.97
N ILE A 158 -19.32 2.50 5.04
CA ILE A 158 -18.77 3.69 5.70
C ILE A 158 -17.85 3.27 6.83
N ILE A 159 -16.59 3.72 6.75
CA ILE A 159 -15.59 3.51 7.79
C ILE A 159 -15.81 4.58 8.88
N SER A 160 -16.20 4.19 10.09
CA SER A 160 -16.32 5.15 11.20
C SER A 160 -14.92 5.59 11.66
N GLU A 161 -14.61 6.88 11.66
CA GLU A 161 -13.41 7.34 12.37
C GLU A 161 -13.64 7.08 13.86
N ALA A 162 -12.71 6.36 14.51
CA ALA A 162 -12.79 6.20 15.96
C ALA A 162 -12.56 7.57 16.58
N GLU A 163 -13.56 8.12 17.28
CA GLU A 163 -13.33 9.25 18.18
C GLU A 163 -12.20 8.85 19.14
N ASN A 164 -11.03 9.44 18.96
CA ASN A 164 -9.92 9.27 19.87
C ASN A 164 -10.28 9.97 21.19
N LYS A 165 -11.07 9.31 22.05
CA LYS A 165 -11.16 9.70 23.45
C LYS A 165 -9.81 9.33 24.09
N PRO A 166 -9.02 10.30 24.57
CA PRO A 166 -7.82 9.98 25.31
C PRO A 166 -8.22 9.12 26.50
N ALA A 167 -7.56 7.97 26.67
CA ALA A 167 -7.77 7.10 27.80
C ALA A 167 -7.48 7.89 29.09
N GLU A 168 -8.53 8.31 29.80
CA GLU A 168 -8.42 8.83 31.16
C GLU A 168 -7.95 7.71 32.08
N MET A 169 -6.67 7.81 32.45
CA MET A 169 -6.02 7.40 33.69
C MET A 169 -6.85 6.52 34.66
N VAL A 170 -6.48 5.24 34.75
CA VAL A 170 -6.63 4.46 35.99
C VAL A 170 -5.25 4.25 36.60
N ASP A 171 -4.75 5.30 37.26
CA ASP A 171 -3.71 5.11 38.27
C ASP A 171 -4.29 5.56 39.61
N SER A 172 -4.79 4.59 40.37
CA SER A 172 -5.20 4.80 41.74
C SER A 172 -4.55 3.75 42.63
N VAL A 173 -3.80 4.28 43.60
CA VAL A 173 -3.40 3.68 44.87
C VAL A 173 -2.03 3.01 44.91
N LEU A 174 -1.00 3.83 45.15
CA LEU A 174 -0.14 3.68 46.34
C LEU A 174 0.42 5.05 46.74
N ALA A 175 -0.22 5.67 47.73
CA ALA A 175 0.28 6.85 48.42
C ALA A 175 1.40 6.44 49.39
N GLY A 176 2.53 7.15 49.34
CA GLY A 176 3.65 6.94 50.27
C GLY A 176 4.70 8.05 50.23
N VAL A 177 4.50 9.06 51.08
CA VAL A 177 5.52 9.88 51.78
C VAL A 177 6.21 11.02 51.01
N ALA A 178 5.65 12.21 51.25
CA ALA A 178 6.27 13.47 51.73
C ALA A 178 7.57 14.04 51.11
N ASP A 179 7.38 15.27 50.62
CA ASP A 179 8.14 16.50 50.91
C ASP A 179 9.53 16.71 50.27
N SER A 180 9.57 17.58 49.25
CA SER A 180 10.43 18.76 49.26
C SER A 180 10.09 19.70 48.10
N ASN A 181 9.77 20.93 48.48
CA ASN A 181 9.53 22.11 47.65
C ASN A 181 10.81 22.58 46.95
N GLU A 182 10.87 22.54 45.62
CA GLU A 182 11.82 23.35 44.84
C GLU A 182 11.19 23.81 43.51
N LYS A 183 11.12 25.14 43.36
CA LYS A 183 10.92 25.84 42.07
C LYS A 183 11.90 25.29 41.03
N LYS A 184 11.40 24.80 39.89
CA LYS A 184 12.18 24.81 38.65
C LYS A 184 11.30 25.07 37.43
N GLU A 185 11.67 26.18 36.84
CA GLU A 185 11.21 26.85 35.64
C GLU A 185 11.33 25.95 34.40
N SER A 186 10.38 26.18 33.49
CA SER A 186 10.20 25.59 32.16
C SER A 186 11.48 25.11 31.45
N THR A 187 11.57 23.80 31.23
CA THR A 187 12.60 23.13 30.42
C THR A 187 12.20 23.06 28.93
N LEU A 188 11.23 23.88 28.50
CA LEU A 188 10.72 23.94 27.12
C LEU A 188 11.31 25.09 26.28
N GLU A 189 12.22 25.91 26.83
CA GLU A 189 12.87 27.02 26.10
C GLU A 189 14.39 26.86 25.91
N LYS A 190 14.97 25.69 26.20
CA LYS A 190 16.42 25.45 26.07
C LYS A 190 16.84 24.34 25.11
N MET A 191 15.94 23.81 24.28
CA MET A 191 16.28 22.74 23.33
C MET A 191 16.28 23.16 21.84
N ASP A 192 16.08 24.44 21.53
CA ASP A 192 16.03 24.93 20.12
C ASP A 192 17.24 25.80 19.70
N LYS A 193 18.37 25.74 20.43
CA LYS A 193 19.56 26.55 20.07
C LYS A 193 20.89 25.80 19.97
N GLU A 194 20.93 24.49 20.16
CA GLU A 194 22.20 23.73 20.14
C GLU A 194 22.35 22.78 18.95
N PHE A 195 21.35 22.70 18.06
CA PHE A 195 21.39 21.82 16.87
C PHE A 195 21.12 22.54 15.53
N ALA A 196 20.91 23.85 15.53
CA ALA A 196 20.54 24.59 14.33
C ALA A 196 21.73 25.14 13.51
N GLU A 197 22.96 25.11 14.03
CA GLU A 197 24.13 25.71 13.35
C GLU A 197 25.00 24.76 12.49
N PRO A 198 25.09 23.43 12.69
CA PRO A 198 26.01 22.62 11.89
C PRO A 198 25.42 22.06 10.58
N ILE A 199 24.15 22.32 10.24
CA ILE A 199 23.51 21.81 9.00
C ILE A 199 23.54 22.85 7.88
N ALA A 200 23.60 24.14 8.20
CA ALA A 200 23.63 25.19 7.18
C ALA A 200 24.99 25.28 6.45
N GLU A 201 26.09 24.92 7.13
CA GLU A 201 27.45 24.96 6.57
C GLU A 201 27.75 23.75 5.65
N ALA A 202 27.11 22.60 5.89
CA ALA A 202 27.30 21.38 5.09
C ALA A 202 26.54 21.37 3.74
N ILE A 203 25.59 22.29 3.55
CA ILE A 203 24.78 22.40 2.32
C ILE A 203 25.44 23.36 1.31
N ASP A 204 26.32 24.27 1.75
CA ASP A 204 27.00 25.24 0.88
C ASP A 204 28.24 24.62 0.19
N GLU A 205 29.00 23.77 0.89
CA GLU A 205 30.19 23.09 0.31
C GLU A 205 29.83 22.08 -0.80
N THR A 206 28.65 21.46 -0.77
CA THR A 206 28.24 20.48 -1.80
C THR A 206 27.65 21.10 -3.07
N LEU A 207 27.35 22.40 -3.07
CA LEU A 207 26.80 23.12 -4.22
C LEU A 207 27.88 23.85 -5.03
N GLU A 208 29.02 24.22 -4.43
CA GLU A 208 30.18 24.73 -5.18
C GLU A 208 30.97 23.63 -5.91
N GLU A 209 31.00 22.39 -5.39
CA GLU A 209 31.69 21.26 -6.04
C GLU A 209 30.99 20.74 -7.31
N LEU A 210 29.73 21.12 -7.56
CA LEU A 210 28.96 20.73 -8.76
C LEU A 210 28.95 21.79 -9.87
N LEU A 211 29.62 22.92 -9.70
CA LEU A 211 29.66 24.01 -10.69
C LEU A 211 30.99 24.14 -11.46
N ASP A 212 32.03 23.38 -11.09
CA ASP A 212 33.36 23.48 -11.71
C ASP A 212 33.68 22.40 -12.79
N GLU A 213 32.83 21.40 -13.01
CA GLU A 213 33.12 20.31 -13.98
C GLU A 213 32.56 20.52 -15.41
N ASN A 214 32.02 21.69 -15.76
CA ASN A 214 31.57 21.98 -17.14
C ASN A 214 32.23 23.25 -17.69
N GLY A 215 33.50 23.16 -18.07
CA GLY A 215 34.20 24.31 -18.61
C GLY A 215 35.56 24.08 -19.24
N GLU A 216 35.75 23.09 -20.12
CA GLU A 216 36.77 23.26 -21.16
C GLU A 216 36.53 22.44 -22.42
N SER A 217 36.46 23.17 -23.53
CA SER A 217 36.38 22.71 -24.90
C SER A 217 37.74 22.18 -25.36
N ASP A 218 37.77 21.01 -26.00
CA ASP A 218 38.76 20.81 -27.06
C ASP A 218 38.35 19.79 -28.12
N SER A 219 38.87 20.06 -29.32
CA SER A 219 38.46 19.55 -30.63
C SER A 219 38.81 18.09 -30.99
N HIS A 220 37.96 17.52 -31.86
CA HIS A 220 38.02 16.25 -32.62
C HIS A 220 39.39 15.82 -33.22
N PRO A 221 39.67 14.51 -33.46
CA PRO A 221 39.07 13.79 -34.61
C PRO A 221 38.68 12.31 -34.41
N ALA A 222 37.95 11.84 -35.43
CA ALA A 222 37.22 10.58 -35.58
C ALA A 222 38.06 9.29 -35.58
N GLU A 223 37.43 8.19 -35.16
CA GLU A 223 37.67 6.85 -35.71
C GLU A 223 36.43 5.96 -35.55
N ASP A 224 36.15 5.21 -36.61
CA ASP A 224 34.99 4.35 -36.84
C ASP A 224 34.97 3.13 -35.91
N THR A 225 33.79 2.76 -35.38
CA THR A 225 33.46 1.35 -35.11
C THR A 225 31.95 1.15 -35.03
N GLU A 226 31.44 0.31 -35.93
CA GLU A 226 30.10 -0.25 -35.92
C GLU A 226 29.87 -1.10 -34.66
N PHE A 227 28.75 -0.91 -33.95
CA PHE A 227 28.13 -1.99 -33.18
C PHE A 227 26.61 -1.85 -33.11
N THR A 228 25.96 -2.97 -33.37
CA THR A 228 24.55 -3.16 -33.68
C THR A 228 23.61 -2.98 -32.49
N ALA A 229 22.45 -2.39 -32.76
CA ALA A 229 21.32 -2.32 -31.85
C ALA A 229 20.66 -3.71 -31.67
N GLU A 230 20.49 -4.15 -30.42
CA GLU A 230 19.46 -5.12 -30.05
C GLU A 230 18.50 -4.48 -29.07
N GLU A 231 17.33 -4.10 -29.59
CA GLU A 231 16.12 -3.87 -28.81
C GLU A 231 15.64 -5.21 -28.27
N SER A 232 15.55 -5.36 -26.94
CA SER A 232 14.82 -6.48 -26.33
C SER A 232 13.41 -6.03 -25.97
N SER A 233 12.49 -6.24 -26.91
CA SER A 233 11.06 -6.12 -26.69
C SER A 233 10.53 -7.29 -25.86
N VAL A 234 10.38 -7.10 -24.54
CA VAL A 234 9.72 -8.08 -23.65
C VAL A 234 8.22 -7.76 -23.59
N PHE A 235 7.54 -7.83 -24.72
CA PHE A 235 6.08 -7.77 -24.79
C PHE A 235 5.60 -8.54 -26.01
N GLU A 236 5.47 -9.86 -25.89
CA GLU A 236 4.66 -10.61 -26.84
C GLU A 236 3.81 -11.68 -26.14
N HIS A 237 2.54 -11.67 -26.54
CA HIS A 237 1.53 -12.73 -26.47
C HIS A 237 0.79 -12.98 -25.13
N PHE A 238 -0.32 -12.24 -24.96
CA PHE A 238 -1.49 -12.75 -24.22
C PHE A 238 -2.49 -13.41 -25.18
N PRO A 239 -3.04 -14.60 -24.86
CA PRO A 239 -4.01 -15.27 -25.71
C PRO A 239 -5.38 -14.58 -25.64
N THR A 240 -5.88 -14.13 -26.80
CA THR A 240 -7.28 -13.68 -26.93
C THR A 240 -8.22 -14.88 -27.02
N ARG A 241 -9.25 -14.92 -26.17
CA ARG A 241 -10.28 -15.96 -26.23
C ARG A 241 -11.28 -15.60 -27.32
N SER A 242 -11.15 -16.24 -28.49
CA SER A 242 -12.12 -16.12 -29.59
C SER A 242 -13.47 -16.70 -29.17
N SER A 243 -14.50 -15.85 -29.13
CA SER A 243 -15.89 -16.26 -29.03
C SER A 243 -16.38 -16.71 -30.41
N LYS A 244 -16.83 -17.96 -30.52
CA LYS A 244 -17.71 -18.39 -31.60
C LYS A 244 -18.96 -19.01 -30.98
N HIS A 245 -19.98 -18.19 -30.84
CA HIS A 245 -21.35 -18.67 -30.93
C HIS A 245 -21.59 -19.17 -32.36
N LYS A 246 -22.01 -20.43 -32.50
CA LYS A 246 -22.74 -20.87 -33.68
C LYS A 246 -24.08 -21.42 -33.21
N LYS A 247 -25.13 -20.67 -33.55
CA LYS A 247 -26.53 -21.13 -33.58
C LYS A 247 -26.62 -22.41 -34.42
N ILE A 248 -27.21 -23.47 -33.88
CA ILE A 248 -28.31 -24.25 -34.48
C ILE A 248 -29.21 -24.67 -33.33
#